data_AF-A0A6L4YXK4-F1
#
_entry.id   AF-A0A6L4YXK4-F1
#
_cell.length_a   1.000
_cell.length_b   1.000
_cell.length_c   1.000
_cell.angle_alpha   90.00
_cell.angle_beta   90.00
_cell.angle_gamma   90.00
#
_symmetry.space_group_name_H-M   'P 1'
#
loop_
_entity.id
_entity.type
_entity.pdbx_description
1 polymer ?
#
loop_
_entity_poly.entity_id
_entity_poly.type
_entity_poly.pdbx_seq_one_letter_code
_entity_poly.pdbx_strand_id
1 'polypeptide(L)' 'MENLIIDLKEKLILRKECEIKKIQYSDKDKDDKIILIAIGRIFEIDNIIRGLDNMLKYYNQTKKIAK' A
#
# COMPACT_ATOMS: atom_id res chain seq x y z
N MET A 1 -10.65 -15.50 -1.94
CA MET A 1 -10.55 -14.07 -2.31
C MET A 1 -10.12 -13.22 -1.12
N GLU A 2 -10.84 -13.26 -0.01
CA GLU A 2 -10.53 -12.49 1.21
C GLU A 2 -9.10 -12.71 1.75
N ASN A 3 -8.69 -13.96 1.98
CA ASN A 3 -7.33 -14.26 2.45
C ASN A 3 -6.22 -13.82 1.48
N LEU A 4 -6.49 -13.84 0.15
CA LEU A 4 -5.53 -13.38 -0.85
C LEU A 4 -5.37 -11.86 -0.81
N ILE A 5 -6.47 -11.13 -0.59
CA ILE A 5 -6.45 -9.68 -0.44
C ILE A 5 -5.74 -9.27 0.85
N ILE A 6 -5.94 -10.01 1.95
CA ILE A 6 -5.24 -9.79 3.22
C ILE A 6 -3.74 -9.99 3.05
N ASP A 7 -3.31 -11.11 2.46
CA ASP A 7 -1.88 -11.39 2.19
C ASP A 7 -1.25 -10.30 1.30
N LEU A 8 -1.96 -9.87 0.25
CA LEU A 8 -1.48 -8.77 -0.60
C LEU A 8 -1.34 -7.46 0.17
N LYS A 9 -2.30 -7.14 1.05
CA LYS A 9 -2.27 -5.94 1.88
C LYS A 9 -1.06 -5.94 2.82
N GLU A 10 -0.77 -7.06 3.47
CA GLU A 10 0.41 -7.21 4.34
C GLU A 10 1.72 -7.00 3.57
N LYS A 11 1.84 -7.60 2.38
CA LYS A 11 3.01 -7.40 1.49
C LYS A 11 3.18 -5.94 1.06
N LEU A 12 2.08 -5.25 0.79
CA LEU A 12 2.10 -3.83 0.42
C LEU A 12 2.52 -2.94 1.59
N ILE A 13 2.07 -3.25 2.82
CA ILE A 13 2.50 -2.54 4.04
C ILE A 13 4.01 -2.69 4.23
N LEU A 14 4.54 -3.91 4.15
CA LEU A 14 5.98 -4.15 4.24
C LEU A 14 6.75 -3.39 3.15
N ARG A 15 6.24 -3.38 1.92
CA ARG A 15 6.86 -2.63 0.82
C ARG A 15 6.86 -1.12 1.07
N LYS A 16 5.78 -0.58 1.64
CA LYS A 16 5.70 0.84 2.03
C LYS A 16 6.77 1.19 3.07
N GLU A 17 6.94 0.34 4.08
CA GLU A 17 7.98 0.53 5.10
C GLU A 17 9.38 0.51 4.49
N CYS A 18 9.64 -0.33 3.49
CA CYS A 18 10.90 -0.32 2.76
C CYS A 18 11.15 1.01 2.03
N GLU A 19 10.14 1.61 1.39
CA GLU A 19 10.30 2.91 0.74
C GLU A 19 10.50 4.04 1.77
N ILE A 20 9.82 3.99 2.93
CA ILE A 20 10.04 4.95 4.03
C ILE A 20 11.48 4.86 4.54
N LYS A 21 12.01 3.65 4.74
CA LYS A 21 13.40 3.44 5.16
C LYS A 21 14.39 4.03 4.15
N LYS A 22 14.13 3.90 2.84
CA LYS A 22 14.98 4.53 1.82
C LYS A 22 15.07 6.05 2.03
N ILE A 23 13.93 6.71 2.29
CA ILE A 23 13.91 8.15 2.57
C ILE A 23 14.67 8.48 3.86
N GLN A 24 14.52 7.66 4.91
CA GLN A 24 15.18 7.89 6.20
C GLN A 24 16.71 7.78 6.13
N TYR A 25 17.24 6.91 5.26
CA TYR A 25 18.67 6.70 5.09
C TYR A 25 19.29 7.51 3.93
N SER A 26 18.48 8.24 3.16
CA SER A 26 18.96 9.09 2.06
C SER A 26 19.58 10.39 2.56
N ASP A 27 20.67 10.80 1.92
CA ASP A 27 21.29 12.12 2.13
C ASP A 27 20.49 13.15 1.31
N LYS A 28 19.77 14.05 2.00
CA LYS A 28 18.84 14.99 1.36
C LYS A 28 19.51 15.85 0.29
N ASP A 29 20.77 16.21 0.47
CA ASP A 29 21.46 17.11 -0.47
C ASP A 29 22.00 16.38 -1.72
N LYS A 30 21.98 15.04 -1.73
CA LYS A 30 22.50 14.22 -2.84
C LYS A 30 21.43 13.33 -3.49
N ASP A 31 20.40 12.95 -2.74
CA ASP A 31 19.45 11.90 -3.11
C ASP A 31 18.04 12.42 -3.42
N ASP A 32 17.87 13.72 -3.68
CA ASP A 32 16.57 14.36 -3.93
C ASP A 32 15.67 13.56 -4.91
N LYS A 33 16.23 13.08 -6.03
CA LYS A 33 15.48 12.28 -7.01
C LYS A 33 15.00 10.95 -6.43
N ILE A 34 15.83 10.29 -5.62
CA ILE A 34 15.49 9.00 -4.98
C ILE A 34 14.38 9.22 -3.96
N ILE A 35 14.48 10.29 -3.17
CA ILE A 35 13.45 10.69 -2.20
C ILE A 35 12.12 10.95 -2.91
N LEU A 36 12.14 11.71 -4.01
CA LEU A 36 10.93 12.02 -4.78
C LEU A 36 10.26 10.76 -5.34
N ILE A 37 11.06 9.84 -5.88
CA ILE A 37 10.58 8.54 -6.39
C ILE A 37 9.99 7.70 -5.25
N ALA A 38 10.65 7.65 -4.10
CA ALA A 38 10.18 6.89 -2.94
C ALA A 38 8.85 7.43 -2.42
N ILE A 39 8.68 8.76 -2.34
CA ILE A 39 7.42 9.41 -1.96
C ILE A 39 6.30 9.05 -2.93
N GLY A 40 6.56 9.13 -4.25
CA GLY A 40 5.58 8.73 -5.26
C GLY A 40 5.11 7.29 -5.08
N ARG A 41 6.05 6.37 -4.87
CA ARG A 41 5.74 4.95 -4.61
C ARG A 41 4.94 4.73 -3.33
N ILE A 42 5.26 5.46 -2.26
CA ILE A 42 4.49 5.39 -1.01
C ILE A 42 3.02 5.79 -1.26
N PHE A 43 2.80 6.87 -2.01
CA PHE A 43 1.46 7.35 -2.34
C PHE A 43 0.68 6.33 -3.20
N GLU A 44 1.33 5.74 -4.20
CA GLU A 44 0.74 4.67 -5.03
C GLU A 44 0.34 3.46 -4.19
N ILE A 45 1.22 3.00 -3.29
CA ILE A 45 0.94 1.87 -2.40
C ILE A 45 -0.27 2.18 -1.50
N ASP A 46 -0.35 3.39 -0.94
CA ASP A 46 -1.49 3.81 -0.12
C ASP A 46 -2.82 3.83 -0.89
N ASN A 47 -2.79 4.22 -2.17
CA ASN A 47 -3.99 4.15 -3.02
C ASN A 47 -4.41 2.70 -3.26
N ILE A 48 -3.46 1.79 -3.50
CA ILE A 48 -3.75 0.37 -3.71
C ILE A 48 -4.35 -0.24 -2.45
N ILE A 49 -3.75 0.00 -1.27
CA ILE A 49 -4.28 -0.51 0.01
C ILE A 49 -5.72 -0.05 0.23
N ARG A 50 -6.02 1.24 -0.01
CA ARG A 50 -7.40 1.77 0.06
C ARG A 50 -8.35 1.07 -0.93
N GLY A 51 -7.88 0.76 -2.14
CA GLY A 51 -8.65 -0.01 -3.12
C GLY A 51 -8.98 -1.42 -2.64
N LEU A 52 -8.01 -2.10 -2.02
CA LEU A 52 -8.21 -3.44 -1.43
C LEU A 52 -9.23 -3.42 -0.29
N ASP A 53 -9.18 -2.40 0.58
CA ASP A 53 -10.15 -2.24 1.67
C ASP A 53 -11.57 -2.02 1.15
N ASN A 54 -11.71 -1.24 0.07
CA ASN A 54 -13.01 -1.07 -0.60
C ASN A 54 -13.52 -2.38 -1.20
N MET A 55 -12.64 -3.19 -1.80
CA MET A 55 -13.00 -4.49 -2.35
C MET A 55 -13.48 -5.46 -1.27
N LEU A 56 -12.79 -5.51 -0.11
CA LEU A 56 -13.21 -6.33 1.03
C LEU A 56 -14.57 -5.87 1.57
N LYS A 57 -14.77 -4.54 1.70
CA LYS A 57 -16.04 -3.97 2.13
C LYS A 57 -17.18 -4.37 1.19
N TYR A 58 -16.97 -4.21 -0.12
CA TYR A 58 -17.95 -4.59 -1.13
C TYR A 58 -18.28 -6.09 -1.09
N TYR A 59 -17.26 -6.94 -1.02
CA TYR A 59 -17.43 -8.39 -0.91
C TYR A 59 -18.23 -8.79 0.35
N ASN A 60 -17.96 -8.15 1.47
CA ASN A 60 -18.69 -8.40 2.71
C ASN A 60 -20.14 -7.88 2.67
N GLN A 61 -20.40 -6.82 1.91
CA GLN A 61 -21.77 -6.34 1.67
C GLN A 61 -22.55 -7.30 0.76
N THR A 62 -21.95 -7.80 -0.32
CA THR A 62 -22.62 -8.74 -1.23
C THR A 62 -22.94 -10.07 -0.56
N LYS A 63 -22.07 -10.58 0.31
CA LYS A 63 -22.37 -11.75 1.18
C LYS A 63 -23.65 -11.58 2.02
N LYS A 64 -23.97 -10.35 2.47
CA LYS A 64 -25.16 -10.07 3.28
C LYS A 64 -26.44 -10.04 2.46
N ILE A 65 -26.36 -9.71 1.17
CA ILE A 65 -27.50 -9.65 0.24
C ILE A 65 -27.86 -11.04 -0.28
N ALA A 66 -26.87 -11.93 -0.41
CA ALA A 66 -27.06 -13.32 -0.84
C ALA A 66 -27.58 -14.28 0.27
N LYS A 67 -27.85 -13.76 1.47
CA LYS A 67 -28.47 -14.48 2.60
C LYS A 67 -29.92 -14.03 2.75
#